data_AF-A0A2S7IS75-F1
#
_entry.id   AF-A0A2S7IS75-F1
#
_cell.length_a   1.000
_cell.length_b   1.000
_cell.length_c   1.000
_cell.angle_alpha   90.00
_cell.angle_beta   90.00
_cell.angle_gamma   90.00
#
_symmetry.space_group_name_H-M   'P 1'
#
loop_
_entity.id
_entity.type
_entity.pdbx_description
1 polymer ?
#
loop_
_entity_poly.entity_id
_entity_poly.type
_entity_poly.pdbx_seq_one_letter_code
_entity_poly.pdbx_strand_id
1 'polypeptide(L)'
;MPRYEFTACTPVDTQGSGTHLIFTYKSLSGDPGHERNIQIIDPDRSTTDEVHSQQLFTEVINFMKNYWEKSIQIPESNYEIHLSESPLLEGKQGPTTWQGFVLDLE
;
A
#
# COMPACT_ATOMS: atom_id res chain seq x y z
N MET A 1 -6.73 18.89 -0.21
CA MET A 1 -6.71 17.46 -0.58
C MET A 1 -5.44 16.86 -0.02
N PRO A 2 -5.53 15.79 0.78
CA PRO A 2 -4.35 15.22 1.40
C PRO A 2 -3.47 14.52 0.36
N ARG A 3 -2.17 14.69 0.52
CA ARG A 3 -1.14 14.17 -0.37
C ARG A 3 -0.19 13.28 0.42
N TYR A 4 0.17 12.13 -0.14
CA TYR A 4 1.08 11.17 0.49
C TYR A 4 2.18 10.74 -0.47
N GLU A 5 3.43 10.77 -0.02
CA GLU A 5 4.57 10.27 -0.79
C GLU A 5 5.02 8.92 -0.25
N PHE A 6 5.13 7.93 -1.13
CA PHE A 6 5.70 6.62 -0.81
C PHE A 6 7.22 6.65 -0.96
N THR A 7 7.91 6.26 0.10
CA THR A 7 9.36 6.42 0.23
C THR A 7 10.09 5.09 0.22
N ALA A 8 9.47 4.01 0.68
CA ALA A 8 10.10 2.69 0.76
C ALA A 8 9.12 1.54 0.54
N CYS A 9 9.66 0.42 0.07
CA CYS A 9 9.02 -0.89 0.05
C CYS A 9 10.01 -1.89 0.64
N THR A 10 9.62 -2.57 1.72
CA THR A 10 10.49 -3.52 2.42
C THR A 10 9.80 -4.88 2.45
N PRO A 11 10.41 -5.95 1.90
CA PRO A 11 9.91 -7.30 2.10
C PRO A 11 10.09 -7.72 3.55
N VAL A 12 9.07 -8.34 4.12
CA VAL A 12 9.12 -8.93 5.45
C VAL A 12 9.32 -10.42 5.30
N ASP A 13 10.43 -10.92 5.83
CA ASP A 13 10.64 -12.35 5.98
C ASP A 13 9.72 -12.84 7.11
N THR A 14 8.58 -13.42 6.73
CA THR A 14 7.72 -14.12 7.67
C THR A 14 8.04 -15.60 7.59
N GLN A 15 8.07 -16.29 8.72
CA GLN A 15 8.35 -17.73 8.77
C GLN A 15 7.24 -18.62 8.14
N GLY A 16 6.35 -18.04 7.32
CA GLY A 16 5.24 -18.69 6.65
C GLY A 16 5.32 -18.60 5.12
N SER A 17 4.35 -19.20 4.42
CA SER A 17 4.20 -19.06 2.97
C SER A 17 3.47 -17.78 2.62
N GLY A 18 4.01 -16.99 1.69
CA GLY A 18 3.35 -15.80 1.16
C GLY A 18 4.33 -14.66 0.90
N THR A 19 3.86 -13.61 0.23
CA THR A 19 4.58 -12.36 0.02
C THR A 19 4.07 -11.33 1.02
N HIS A 20 4.97 -10.76 1.81
CA HIS A 20 4.66 -9.75 2.81
C HIS A 20 5.48 -8.51 2.49
N LEU A 21 4.80 -7.41 2.13
CA LEU A 21 5.46 -6.15 1.81
C LEU A 21 4.99 -5.06 2.76
N ILE A 22 5.93 -4.25 3.25
CA ILE A 22 5.64 -3.01 3.97
C ILE A 22 5.93 -1.84 3.04
N PHE A 23 4.91 -1.05 2.76
CA PHE A 23 5.02 0.23 2.08
C PHE A 23 5.03 1.37 3.08
N THR A 24 6.11 2.15 3.08
CA THR A 24 6.26 3.34 3.92
C THR A 24 5.87 4.57 3.13
N TYR A 25 5.06 5.42 3.74
CA TYR A 25 4.62 6.69 3.17
C TYR A 25 4.57 7.79 4.22
N LYS A 26 4.64 9.04 3.78
CA LYS A 26 4.54 10.22 4.65
C LYS A 26 3.52 11.20 4.10
N SER A 27 2.89 11.96 4.99
CA SER A 27 2.00 13.05 4.56
C SER A 27 2.82 14.24 4.04
N LEU A 28 2.43 14.77 2.88
CA LEU A 28 2.99 16.00 2.32
C LEU A 28 2.15 17.24 2.65
N SER A 29 0.90 17.05 3.06
CA SER A 29 -0.08 18.12 3.31
C SER A 29 -0.53 18.21 4.77
N GLY A 30 -0.28 17.17 5.57
CA GLY A 30 -0.53 17.11 7.01
C GLY A 30 0.76 17.37 7.79
N ASP A 31 0.95 16.64 8.89
CA ASP A 31 2.18 16.70 9.70
C ASP A 31 3.37 16.05 8.95
N PRO A 32 4.28 16.86 8.37
CA PRO A 32 5.36 16.38 7.52
C PRO A 32 6.50 15.91 8.41
N GLY A 33 6.39 14.67 8.91
CA GLY A 33 7.39 14.07 9.79
C GLY A 33 7.01 12.68 10.29
N HIS A 34 5.73 12.34 10.28
CA HIS A 34 5.25 11.02 10.65
C HIS A 34 5.22 10.09 9.44
N GLU A 35 6.24 9.24 9.34
CA GLU A 35 6.20 8.07 8.47
C GLU A 35 5.14 7.08 8.96
N ARG A 36 4.41 6.49 8.02
CA ARG A 36 3.36 5.51 8.26
C ARG A 36 3.62 4.30 7.38
N ASN A 37 3.15 3.14 7.83
CA ASN A 37 3.32 1.89 7.10
C ASN A 37 1.97 1.27 6.75
N ILE A 38 1.86 0.78 5.52
CA ILE A 38 0.83 -0.18 5.14
C ILE A 38 1.53 -1.49 4.79
N GLN A 39 1.17 -2.53 5.51
CA GLN A 39 1.59 -3.89 5.21
C GLN A 39 0.54 -4.54 4.32
N ILE A 40 0.98 -5.20 3.25
CA ILE A 40 0.14 -6.03 2.41
C ILE A 40 0.67 -7.47 2.43
N ILE A 41 -0.25 -8.40 2.61
CA ILE A 41 0.02 -9.83 2.76
C ILE A 41 -0.72 -10.56 1.64
N ASP A 42 0.06 -11.21 0.78
CA ASP A 42 -0.41 -12.15 -0.24
C ASP A 42 -0.04 -13.58 0.20
N PRO A 43 -0.94 -14.32 0.85
CA PRO A 43 -0.64 -15.67 1.34
C PRO A 43 -0.49 -16.69 0.20
N ASP A 44 -1.05 -16.42 -0.98
CA ASP A 44 -1.15 -17.38 -2.09
C ASP A 44 0.10 -17.36 -2.98
N ARG A 45 0.94 -16.33 -2.87
CA ARG A 45 2.15 -16.19 -3.68
C ARG A 45 3.42 -16.08 -2.85
N SER A 46 4.21 -17.16 -2.88
CA SER A 46 5.47 -17.28 -2.11
C SER A 46 6.69 -16.66 -2.81
N THR A 47 6.54 -16.13 -4.02
CA THR A 47 7.64 -15.50 -4.77
C THR A 47 7.34 -14.05 -5.06
N THR A 48 8.24 -13.17 -4.59
CA THR A 48 8.19 -11.74 -4.85
C THR A 48 9.14 -11.40 -5.99
N ASP A 49 8.59 -11.06 -7.16
CA ASP A 49 9.32 -10.38 -8.23
C ASP A 49 8.90 -8.90 -8.30
N GLU A 50 9.60 -8.12 -9.12
CA GLU A 50 9.31 -6.68 -9.27
C GLU A 50 7.89 -6.42 -9.77
N VAL A 51 7.42 -7.22 -10.73
CA VAL A 51 6.06 -7.09 -11.30
C VAL A 51 5.01 -7.36 -10.22
N HIS A 52 5.21 -8.39 -9.41
CA HIS A 52 4.33 -8.71 -8.30
C HIS A 52 4.32 -7.62 -7.24
N SER A 53 5.49 -7.08 -6.88
CA SER A 53 5.61 -5.99 -5.92
C SER A 53 4.87 -4.74 -6.40
N GLN A 54 4.94 -4.44 -7.69
CA GLN A 54 4.21 -3.32 -8.30
C GLN A 54 2.69 -3.56 -8.33
N GLN A 55 2.25 -4.81 -8.50
CA GLN A 55 0.82 -5.17 -8.40
C GLN A 55 0.30 -4.98 -6.96
N LEU A 56 1.04 -5.50 -5.97
CA LEU A 56 0.71 -5.32 -4.55
C LEU A 56 0.68 -3.85 -4.17
N PHE A 57 1.58 -3.04 -4.73
CA PHE A 57 1.54 -1.59 -4.55
C PHE A 57 0.27 -0.96 -5.12
N THR A 58 -0.15 -1.35 -6.33
CA THR A 58 -1.42 -0.87 -6.91
C THR A 58 -2.61 -1.19 -6.00
N GLU A 59 -2.65 -2.36 -5.36
CA GLU A 59 -3.69 -2.71 -4.38
C GLU A 59 -3.66 -1.81 -3.14
N VAL A 60 -2.47 -1.45 -2.63
CA VAL A 60 -2.32 -0.48 -1.53
C VAL A 60 -2.90 0.89 -1.92
N ILE A 61 -2.63 1.36 -3.15
CA ILE A 61 -3.20 2.63 -3.64
C ILE A 61 -4.72 2.57 -3.74
N ASN A 62 -5.26 1.49 -4.28
CA ASN A 62 -6.71 1.29 -4.40
C ASN A 62 -7.38 1.25 -3.01
N PHE A 63 -6.76 0.55 -2.06
CA PHE A 63 -7.22 0.52 -0.67
C PHE A 63 -7.26 1.93 -0.07
N MET A 64 -6.18 2.71 -0.18
CA MET A 64 -6.12 4.06 0.39
C MET A 64 -7.17 4.99 -0.21
N LYS A 65 -7.38 4.95 -1.52
CA LYS A 65 -8.44 5.72 -2.21
C LYS A 65 -9.83 5.34 -1.69
N ASN A 66 -10.14 4.04 -1.66
CA ASN A 66 -11.45 3.57 -1.20
C ASN A 66 -11.69 3.86 0.29
N TYR A 67 -10.64 3.79 1.11
CA TYR A 67 -10.74 4.11 2.53
C TYR A 67 -11.00 5.60 2.73
N TRP A 68 -10.32 6.47 1.96
CA TRP A 68 -10.56 7.91 1.92
C TRP A 68 -12.00 8.25 1.49
N GLU A 69 -12.50 7.65 0.42
CA GLU A 69 -13.88 7.88 -0.04
C GLU A 69 -14.93 7.54 1.03
N LYS A 70 -14.67 6.50 1.83
CA LYS A 70 -15.61 6.04 2.87
C LYS A 70 -15.52 6.82 4.18
N SER A 71 -14.33 7.33 4.53
CA SER A 71 -14.06 7.83 5.88
C SER A 71 -13.51 9.25 5.94
N ILE A 72 -13.06 9.82 4.82
CA ILE A 72 -12.38 11.13 4.72
C ILE A 72 -11.16 11.20 5.66
N GLN A 73 -10.54 10.04 5.91
CA GLN A 73 -9.31 9.89 6.66
C GLN A 73 -8.51 8.73 6.07
N ILE A 74 -7.20 8.71 6.31
CA ILE A 74 -6.31 7.58 6.02
C ILE A 74 -5.94 6.96 7.36
N PRO A 75 -5.68 5.64 7.47
CA PRO A 75 -5.31 5.02 8.73
C PRO A 75 -4.24 5.83 9.48
N GLU A 76 -4.55 6.17 10.73
CA GLU A 76 -3.65 6.93 11.61
C GLU A 76 -2.53 6.06 12.17
N SER A 77 -2.70 4.75 12.14
CA SER A 77 -1.73 3.73 12.56
C SER A 77 -1.24 2.92 11.37
N ASN A 78 -0.22 2.08 11.64
CA ASN A 78 0.15 1.01 10.72
C ASN A 78 -1.10 0.14 10.44
N TYR A 79 -1.30 -0.20 9.18
CA TYR A 79 -2.46 -0.96 8.71
C TYR A 79 -2.02 -2.21 7.95
N GLU A 80 -2.75 -3.30 8.11
CA GLU A 80 -2.48 -4.57 7.44
C GLU A 80 -3.60 -4.90 6.44
N ILE A 81 -3.22 -5.24 5.21
CA ILE A 81 -4.12 -5.65 4.13
C ILE A 81 -3.87 -7.12 3.85
N HIS A 82 -4.90 -7.95 4.01
CA HIS A 82 -4.85 -9.38 3.67
C HIS A 82 -5.59 -9.61 2.36
N LEU A 83 -4.88 -9.98 1.29
CA LEU A 83 -5.50 -10.15 -0.03
C LEU A 83 -6.50 -11.31 -0.11
N SER A 84 -6.40 -12.30 0.78
CA SER A 84 -7.37 -13.40 0.86
C SER A 84 -8.76 -12.97 1.36
N GLU A 85 -8.84 -11.84 2.09
CA GLU A 85 -10.08 -11.31 2.66
C GLU A 85 -10.53 -10.02 1.99
N SER A 86 -9.63 -9.35 1.28
CA SER A 86 -9.91 -8.13 0.53
C SER A 86 -10.30 -8.51 -0.90
N PRO A 87 -11.49 -8.15 -1.41
CA PRO A 87 -11.79 -8.34 -2.82
C PRO A 87 -10.74 -7.56 -3.61
N LEU A 88 -10.04 -8.22 -4.53
CA LEU A 88 -9.18 -7.57 -5.52
C LEU A 88 -9.99 -6.42 -6.11
N LEU A 89 -9.55 -5.19 -5.85
CA LEU A 89 -10.26 -4.02 -6.35
C LEU A 89 -9.94 -3.95 -7.83
N GLU A 90 -10.89 -4.31 -8.70
CA GLU A 90 -10.74 -4.26 -10.16
C GLU A 90 -10.49 -2.81 -10.63
N GLY A 91 -9.25 -2.36 -10.46
CA GLY A 91 -8.73 -1.09 -10.90
C GLY A 91 -7.76 -1.30 -12.05
N LYS A 92 -8.18 -0.92 -13.26
CA LYS A 92 -7.45 -0.98 -14.53
C LYS A 92 -6.20 -0.09 -14.58
N GLN A 93 -5.23 -0.28 -13.69
CA GLN A 93 -3.94 0.38 -13.82
C GLN A 93 -2.84 -0.68 -13.74
N GLY A 94 -1.92 -0.60 -14.70
CA GLY A 94 -0.74 -1.45 -14.74
C GLY A 94 0.15 -1.26 -13.51
N PRO A 95 1.27 -1.97 -13.44
CA PRO A 95 2.19 -1.86 -12.33
C PRO A 95 2.56 -0.40 -12.05
N THR A 96 2.33 0.05 -10.81
CA THR A 96 2.73 1.40 -10.37
C THR A 96 4.09 1.31 -9.68
N THR A 97 5.03 2.18 -10.03
CA THR A 97 6.30 2.28 -9.31
C THR A 97 6.07 2.97 -7.98
N TRP A 98 6.48 2.37 -6.87
CA TRP A 98 6.25 2.93 -5.52
C TRP A 98 7.23 4.04 -5.14
N GLN A 99 8.48 4.00 -5.61
CA GLN A 99 9.52 4.92 -5.17
C GLN A 99 9.25 6.34 -5.68
N GLY A 100 8.96 7.27 -4.77
CA GLY A 100 8.62 8.65 -5.10
C GLY A 100 7.21 8.82 -5.65
N PHE A 101 6.36 7.78 -5.57
CA PHE A 101 4.97 7.89 -5.95
C PHE A 101 4.24 8.84 -5.00
N VAL A 102 3.55 9.82 -5.57
CA VAL A 102 2.70 10.74 -4.82
C VAL A 102 1.24 10.40 -5.06
N LEU A 103 0.55 9.99 -4.01
CA LEU A 103 -0.88 9.78 -3.99
C LEU A 103 -1.59 11.09 -3.62
N ASP A 104 -2.35 11.61 -4.57
CA ASP A 104 -3.31 12.69 -4.37
C ASP A 104 -4.70 12.09 -4.11
N LEU A 105 -5.29 12.41 -2.96
CA LEU A 105 -6.65 11.99 -2.60
C LEU A 105 -7.61 13.17 -2.83
N GLU A 106 -8.42 13.06 -3.87
CA GLU A 106 -9.48 14.03 -4.20
C GLU A 106 -10.78 13.75 -3.44
#